data_AF-A0A8J2HT70-F1
#
_entry.id   AF-A0A8J2HT70-F1
#
_cell.length_a   1.000
_cell.length_b   1.000
_cell.length_c   1.000
_cell.angle_alpha   90.00
_cell.angle_beta   90.00
_cell.angle_gamma   90.00
#
_symmetry.space_group_name_H-M   'P 1'
#
loop_
_entity.id
_entity.type
_entity.pdbx_description
1 polymer ?
#
loop_
_entity_poly.entity_id
_entity_poly.type
_entity_poly.pdbx_seq_one_letter_code
_entity_poly.pdbx_strand_id
1 'polypeptide(L)'
;MDDNSKNTLEEFNDDPRVTCQYGASCYQKNPKHHEKYKHPPVIQQAQVVEDSAEQGKKRKVDDECESDESVSSKKFKNNEHNESEPVVDKQRISPSPSTSSDDDDFVCDEDDIERIMKEASIKKPIDNSANSDKDLNAGHSRVPASGINNVVDKKKIILDLFLVEMPDDFYKFYEFCCSLSKDDPQSALRSVDLKLVGPYDVLLDKIKTYSDNDKEKYLRHWRYYYDPPEFQTILKGNDKDGLHYGYWRDESKTQPTFIAKNSANKNYKIVPVAPNIFSAVMAHIEERQKIANPFEKGKISRVLQTLKNYAKTHDICLEKNSAGMQKRNREVITKTLHGAGIVVPYNKKTQLGYRQLSLTDSHLIKLLHQIEKADSIDVKVYLGKLEEVVRLATIAADECDFGTPLELGHDLFSCGIEAVQRIALQMLALAYNLLKRPEFLKIAEAHISHRKKGCDLSVL
;
A
#
# COMPACT_ATOMS: atom_id res chain seq x y z
N MET A 1 24.85 -3.62 48.59
CA MET A 1 24.35 -2.22 48.56
C MET A 1 25.25 -1.52 47.56
N ASP A 2 24.88 -1.57 46.30
CA ASP A 2 25.78 -1.29 45.18
C ASP A 2 25.97 0.21 44.97
N ASP A 3 27.20 0.67 45.19
CA ASP A 3 27.68 2.04 44.93
C ASP A 3 27.48 2.48 43.47
N ASN A 4 27.28 1.54 42.55
CA ASN A 4 27.10 1.82 41.12
C ASN A 4 25.68 2.32 40.75
N SER A 5 24.68 2.07 41.59
CA SER A 5 23.30 2.53 41.36
C SER A 5 23.05 3.98 41.80
N LYS A 6 23.84 4.48 42.76
CA LYS A 6 23.73 5.86 43.25
C LYS A 6 24.30 6.87 42.25
N ASN A 7 25.40 6.51 41.59
CA ASN A 7 26.10 7.40 40.66
C ASN A 7 25.27 7.68 39.38
N THR A 8 24.53 6.70 38.87
CA THR A 8 23.72 6.85 37.65
C THR A 8 22.43 7.66 37.84
N LEU A 9 21.91 7.73 39.06
CA LEU A 9 20.72 8.54 39.38
C LEU A 9 21.08 10.01 39.63
N GLU A 10 22.26 10.27 40.21
CA GLU A 10 22.81 11.62 40.35
C GLU A 10 23.13 12.24 38.98
N GLU A 11 23.77 11.49 38.08
CA GLU A 11 24.01 11.91 36.69
C GLU A 11 22.71 12.23 35.91
N PHE A 12 21.63 11.48 36.16
CA PHE A 12 20.32 11.75 35.54
C PHE A 12 19.66 13.02 36.08
N ASN A 13 19.82 13.31 37.37
CA ASN A 13 19.23 14.49 38.00
C ASN A 13 19.95 15.78 37.59
N ASP A 14 21.27 15.71 37.38
CA ASP A 14 22.11 16.84 36.97
C ASP A 14 22.10 17.13 35.46
N ASP A 15 21.50 16.24 34.65
CA ASP A 15 21.36 16.44 33.21
C ASP A 15 20.32 17.53 32.87
N PRO A 16 20.69 18.62 32.16
CA PRO A 16 19.81 19.73 31.85
C PRO A 16 18.76 19.45 30.75
N ARG A 17 18.81 18.28 30.09
CA ARG A 17 17.83 17.88 29.06
C ARG A 17 16.46 17.59 29.65
N VAL A 18 15.41 17.74 28.84
CA VAL A 18 14.01 17.49 29.26
C VAL A 18 13.79 15.99 29.47
N THR A 19 13.10 15.56 30.52
CA THR A 19 12.81 14.12 30.70
C THR A 19 11.91 13.60 29.58
N CYS A 20 12.32 12.50 28.95
CA CYS A 20 11.53 11.83 27.93
C CYS A 20 10.22 11.30 28.54
N GLN A 21 9.09 11.55 27.87
CA GLN A 21 7.77 11.08 28.31
C GLN A 21 7.68 9.55 28.41
N TYR A 22 8.44 8.83 27.57
CA TYR A 22 8.49 7.36 27.57
C TYR A 22 9.51 6.76 28.54
N GLY A 23 10.28 7.59 29.26
CA GLY A 23 11.21 7.15 30.31
C GLY A 23 12.17 6.04 29.87
N ALA A 24 12.37 5.04 30.74
CA ALA A 24 13.22 3.87 30.45
C ALA A 24 12.67 2.95 29.34
N SER A 25 11.40 3.11 28.95
CA SER A 25 10.71 2.35 27.92
C SER A 25 10.72 3.03 26.54
N CYS A 26 11.42 4.16 26.41
CA CYS A 26 11.57 4.87 25.15
C CYS A 26 12.35 4.04 24.13
N TYR A 27 11.72 3.69 23.02
CA TYR A 27 12.33 2.89 21.94
C TYR A 27 13.06 3.74 20.88
N GLN A 28 13.00 5.07 20.99
CA GLN A 28 13.60 6.00 20.04
C GLN A 28 15.13 5.96 20.10
N LYS A 29 15.79 5.76 18.94
CA LYS A 29 17.27 5.69 18.82
C LYS A 29 17.89 6.89 18.09
N ASN A 30 17.08 7.86 17.69
CA ASN A 30 17.53 9.03 16.92
C ASN A 30 18.45 9.93 17.78
N PRO A 31 19.66 10.30 17.32
CA PRO A 31 20.56 11.19 18.05
C PRO A 31 19.91 12.52 18.46
N LYS A 32 19.08 13.13 17.60
CA LYS A 32 18.39 14.41 17.92
C LYS A 32 17.38 14.28 19.07
N HIS A 33 16.76 13.11 19.21
CA HIS A 33 15.87 12.82 20.34
C HIS A 33 16.67 12.74 21.63
N HIS A 34 17.83 12.07 21.59
CA HIS A 34 18.72 11.93 22.74
C HIS A 34 19.46 13.23 23.08
N GLU A 35 19.64 14.14 22.13
CA GLU A 35 20.14 15.51 22.38
C GLU A 35 19.12 16.36 23.14
N LYS A 36 17.81 16.16 22.90
CA LYS A 36 16.74 16.96 23.50
C LYS A 36 16.16 16.36 24.77
N TYR A 37 16.13 15.03 24.88
CA TYR A 37 15.46 14.31 25.96
C TYR A 37 16.36 13.34 26.72
N LYS A 38 16.32 13.37 28.05
CA LYS A 38 17.00 12.43 28.96
C LYS A 38 16.11 11.25 29.36
N HIS A 39 16.72 10.09 29.59
CA HIS A 39 16.04 8.85 29.94
C HIS A 39 16.62 8.27 31.25
N PRO A 40 15.80 7.77 32.18
CA PRO A 40 16.27 7.19 33.42
C PRO A 40 17.00 5.85 33.20
N PRO A 41 17.98 5.48 34.06
CA PRO A 41 18.71 4.21 33.95
C PRO A 41 17.78 2.99 34.12
N VAL A 42 18.00 1.93 33.34
CA VAL A 42 17.27 0.66 33.47
C VAL A 42 17.86 -0.13 34.65
N ILE A 43 17.12 -0.25 35.76
CA ILE A 43 17.51 -1.09 36.90
C ILE A 43 17.21 -2.55 36.53
N GLN A 44 18.25 -3.35 36.24
CA GLN A 44 18.12 -4.80 36.12
C GLN A 44 18.00 -5.40 37.53
N GLN A 45 16.82 -5.92 37.90
CA GLN A 45 16.69 -6.75 39.09
C GLN A 45 17.25 -8.15 38.79
N ALA A 46 18.28 -8.56 39.54
CA ALA A 46 18.92 -9.86 39.44
C ALA A 46 17.92 -10.99 39.76
N GLN A 47 17.77 -11.94 38.84
CA GLN A 47 17.15 -13.23 39.13
C GLN A 47 18.09 -14.05 40.04
N VAL A 48 17.55 -14.51 41.16
CA VAL A 48 18.20 -15.47 42.06
C VAL A 48 18.23 -16.83 41.33
N VAL A 49 19.43 -17.35 41.09
CA VAL A 49 19.67 -18.73 40.64
C VAL A 49 19.99 -19.55 41.89
N GLU A 50 19.14 -20.51 42.24
CA GLU A 50 19.49 -21.59 43.16
C GLU A 50 19.95 -22.80 42.34
N ASP A 51 21.23 -23.12 42.44
CA ASP A 51 21.81 -24.37 41.96
C ASP A 51 21.44 -25.52 42.91
N SER A 52 21.00 -26.64 42.36
CA SER A 52 21.13 -27.96 43.00
C SER A 52 21.24 -29.03 41.92
N ALA A 53 22.47 -29.51 41.74
CA ALA A 53 22.81 -30.68 40.94
C ALA A 53 22.65 -31.96 41.77
N GLU A 54 21.92 -32.95 41.27
CA GLU A 54 22.09 -34.34 41.68
C GLU A 54 22.08 -35.31 40.50
N GLN A 55 22.99 -36.28 40.62
CA GLN A 55 23.42 -37.25 39.63
C GLN A 55 22.45 -38.44 39.53
N GLY A 56 22.16 -38.90 38.32
CA GLY A 56 21.42 -40.14 38.06
C GLY A 56 22.08 -41.01 36.98
N LYS A 57 22.65 -42.14 37.40
CA LYS A 57 23.38 -43.12 36.57
C LYS A 57 22.47 -43.91 35.61
N LYS A 58 23.10 -44.31 34.50
CA LYS A 58 22.77 -45.38 33.52
C LYS A 58 21.90 -46.54 34.06
N ARG A 59 20.99 -47.02 33.20
CA ARG A 59 20.77 -48.45 32.94
C ARG A 59 20.30 -48.70 31.50
N LYS A 60 21.07 -49.53 30.78
CA LYS A 60 20.67 -50.30 29.59
C LYS A 60 19.78 -51.46 30.03
N VAL A 61 18.80 -51.82 29.21
CA VAL A 61 18.41 -53.21 28.92
C VAL A 61 17.97 -53.26 27.46
N ASP A 62 18.62 -54.13 26.70
CA ASP A 62 18.27 -54.60 25.35
C ASP A 62 17.22 -55.73 25.49
N ASP A 63 16.26 -55.88 24.56
CA ASP A 63 15.93 -57.21 24.00
C ASP A 63 15.04 -57.15 22.75
N GLU A 64 15.19 -58.19 21.94
CA GLU A 64 14.93 -58.34 20.50
C GLU A 64 13.52 -58.85 20.13
N CYS A 65 13.09 -58.60 18.87
CA CYS A 65 12.61 -59.56 17.85
C CYS A 65 11.86 -58.79 16.72
N GLU A 66 12.36 -58.81 15.48
CA GLU A 66 11.93 -59.68 14.34
C GLU A 66 10.42 -59.58 14.03
N SER A 67 9.91 -59.50 12.80
CA SER A 67 10.41 -59.54 11.42
C SER A 67 9.29 -58.97 10.53
N ASP A 68 9.61 -58.44 9.36
CA ASP A 68 9.01 -58.92 8.09
C ASP A 68 9.54 -58.16 6.86
N GLU A 69 9.99 -58.95 5.90
CA GLU A 69 10.59 -58.59 4.63
C GLU A 69 9.57 -58.10 3.59
N SER A 70 10.03 -57.27 2.63
CA SER A 70 10.03 -57.63 1.20
C SER A 70 10.62 -56.52 0.29
N VAL A 71 11.92 -56.66 0.06
CA VAL A 71 12.65 -56.78 -1.24
C VAL A 71 12.24 -55.96 -2.49
N SER A 72 13.31 -55.40 -3.09
CA SER A 72 13.62 -55.15 -4.53
C SER A 72 13.26 -53.76 -5.10
N SER A 73 14.14 -53.03 -5.81
CA SER A 73 15.34 -53.38 -6.57
C SER A 73 16.24 -52.15 -6.85
N LYS A 74 17.57 -52.35 -6.87
CA LYS A 74 18.59 -52.01 -7.90
C LYS A 74 18.37 -50.74 -8.76
N LYS A 75 19.34 -49.92 -9.16
CA LYS A 75 20.82 -49.95 -9.28
C LYS A 75 21.16 -48.59 -9.94
N PHE A 76 22.26 -47.94 -9.59
CA PHE A 76 23.45 -47.78 -10.46
C PHE A 76 24.40 -46.72 -9.89
N LYS A 77 25.66 -47.15 -9.76
CA LYS A 77 26.86 -46.35 -9.52
C LYS A 77 27.15 -45.52 -10.78
N ASN A 78 27.76 -44.35 -10.60
CA ASN A 78 29.07 -44.10 -11.21
C ASN A 78 29.88 -43.16 -10.32
N ASN A 79 31.13 -43.57 -10.14
CA ASN A 79 32.18 -42.96 -9.35
C ASN A 79 33.26 -42.58 -10.36
N GLU A 80 33.78 -41.36 -10.34
CA GLU A 80 35.18 -41.11 -10.74
C GLU A 80 35.70 -39.82 -10.10
N HIS A 81 36.88 -39.95 -9.52
CA HIS A 81 37.65 -39.04 -8.69
C HIS A 81 38.75 -38.35 -9.54
N ASN A 82 39.10 -37.11 -9.18
CA ASN A 82 40.46 -36.57 -8.89
C ASN A 82 40.54 -35.08 -9.25
N GLU A 83 40.56 -34.17 -8.27
CA GLU A 83 41.70 -33.69 -7.45
C GLU A 83 42.30 -32.39 -8.00
N SER A 84 42.08 -31.27 -7.31
CA SER A 84 43.08 -30.52 -6.53
C SER A 84 42.73 -29.02 -6.41
N GLU A 85 42.85 -28.54 -5.17
CA GLU A 85 42.43 -27.24 -4.60
C GLU A 85 43.57 -26.18 -4.72
N PRO A 86 43.33 -24.86 -4.50
CA PRO A 86 43.24 -24.35 -3.13
C PRO A 86 42.26 -23.16 -2.85
N VAL A 87 41.60 -23.25 -1.69
CA VAL A 87 41.39 -22.25 -0.61
C VAL A 87 41.21 -20.75 -0.97
N VAL A 88 40.08 -20.14 -0.56
CA VAL A 88 39.96 -19.06 0.46
C VAL A 88 38.55 -18.43 0.51
N ASP A 89 38.01 -18.46 1.73
CA ASP A 89 36.99 -17.66 2.43
C ASP A 89 35.48 -17.68 2.12
N LYS A 90 34.75 -18.17 3.13
CA LYS A 90 33.31 -18.01 3.36
C LYS A 90 33.10 -16.84 4.33
N GLN A 91 32.43 -15.77 3.91
CA GLN A 91 31.76 -14.88 4.85
C GLN A 91 30.31 -14.55 4.43
N ARG A 92 29.40 -15.25 5.13
CA ARG A 92 28.16 -14.78 5.78
C ARG A 92 27.29 -13.78 5.00
N ILE A 93 26.33 -14.36 4.28
CA ILE A 93 25.08 -13.70 3.90
C ILE A 93 24.22 -13.56 5.17
N SER A 94 23.91 -12.33 5.57
CA SER A 94 22.96 -12.03 6.64
C SER A 94 21.52 -12.13 6.10
N PRO A 95 20.59 -12.81 6.79
CA PRO A 95 19.20 -12.91 6.34
C PRO A 95 18.45 -11.59 6.54
N SER A 96 17.63 -11.25 5.54
CA SER A 96 16.61 -10.20 5.59
C SER A 96 15.51 -10.57 6.60
N PRO A 97 14.80 -9.60 7.21
CA PRO A 97 13.79 -9.92 8.21
C PRO A 97 12.60 -10.61 7.52
N SER A 98 12.40 -11.87 7.88
CA SER A 98 11.21 -12.65 7.62
C SER A 98 10.04 -12.07 8.40
N THR A 99 9.00 -11.63 7.69
CA THR A 99 7.65 -11.53 8.25
C THR A 99 7.12 -12.95 8.44
N SER A 100 7.17 -13.46 9.67
CA SER A 100 6.42 -14.64 10.06
C SER A 100 4.94 -14.30 10.05
N SER A 101 4.20 -15.08 9.28
CA SER A 101 2.76 -15.24 9.40
C SER A 101 2.51 -16.21 10.55
N ASP A 102 2.45 -15.70 11.78
CA ASP A 102 1.90 -16.43 12.91
C ASP A 102 1.00 -15.45 13.67
N ASP A 103 -0.31 -15.68 13.52
CA ASP A 103 -1.37 -15.10 14.34
C ASP A 103 -1.20 -15.67 15.76
N ASP A 104 -0.46 -14.97 16.62
CA ASP A 104 -0.55 -15.14 18.06
C ASP A 104 -1.52 -14.09 18.62
N ASP A 105 -2.64 -14.57 19.14
CA ASP A 105 -3.67 -13.80 19.84
C ASP A 105 -3.07 -13.07 21.05
N PHE A 106 -2.54 -11.86 20.83
CA PHE A 106 -2.33 -10.90 21.91
C PHE A 106 -3.67 -10.20 22.20
N VAL A 107 -4.43 -10.76 23.13
CA VAL A 107 -5.58 -10.08 23.73
C VAL A 107 -5.02 -8.96 24.62
N CYS A 108 -5.05 -7.71 24.13
CA CYS A 108 -4.96 -6.57 25.01
C CYS A 108 -6.36 -6.30 25.57
N ASP A 109 -6.52 -6.45 26.89
CA ASP A 109 -7.77 -6.16 27.58
C ASP A 109 -8.08 -4.64 27.52
N GLU A 110 -9.36 -4.28 27.70
CA GLU A 110 -9.85 -2.87 27.65
C GLU A 110 -9.06 -1.90 28.56
N ASP A 111 -8.41 -2.44 29.59
CA ASP A 111 -7.62 -1.72 30.59
C ASP A 111 -6.34 -1.07 30.03
N ASP A 112 -5.74 -1.64 28.98
CA ASP A 112 -4.51 -1.08 28.37
C ASP A 112 -4.81 0.22 27.60
N ILE A 113 -6.02 0.33 27.04
CA ILE A 113 -6.49 1.54 26.36
C ILE A 113 -6.77 2.65 27.38
N GLU A 114 -7.39 2.32 28.52
CA GLU A 114 -7.65 3.29 29.59
C GLU A 114 -6.35 3.83 30.23
N ARG A 115 -5.32 2.99 30.34
CA ARG A 115 -4.02 3.39 30.89
C ARG A 115 -3.32 4.45 30.04
N ILE A 116 -3.39 4.31 28.71
CA ILE A 116 -2.84 5.29 27.75
C ILE A 116 -3.64 6.61 27.77
N MET A 117 -4.95 6.54 28.02
CA MET A 117 -5.86 7.69 28.04
C MET A 117 -5.66 8.62 29.25
N LYS A 118 -5.11 8.11 30.36
CA LYS A 118 -5.06 8.82 31.65
C LYS A 118 -3.89 9.80 31.79
N GLU A 119 -2.88 9.70 30.92
CA GLU A 119 -1.63 10.48 31.03
C GLU A 119 -1.60 11.77 30.20
N ALA A 120 -2.64 12.09 29.41
CA ALA A 120 -2.56 13.10 28.33
C ALA A 120 -3.52 14.30 28.44
N SER A 121 -3.91 14.75 29.65
CA SER A 121 -4.78 15.93 29.81
C SER A 121 -4.06 17.14 30.44
N ILE A 122 -3.80 18.22 29.68
CA ILE A 122 -3.90 19.65 30.08
C ILE A 122 -3.84 20.61 28.83
N LYS A 123 -5.02 21.20 28.54
CA LYS A 123 -5.44 22.57 28.09
C LYS A 123 -4.75 23.39 26.96
N LYS A 124 -5.48 23.41 25.82
CA LYS A 124 -6.13 24.48 25.00
C LYS A 124 -5.41 25.75 24.42
N PRO A 125 -5.81 26.21 23.20
CA PRO A 125 -5.20 27.29 22.41
C PRO A 125 -6.04 28.60 22.29
N ILE A 126 -5.48 29.63 21.66
CA ILE A 126 -6.07 30.95 21.38
C ILE A 126 -6.28 31.15 19.87
N ASP A 127 -7.46 31.66 19.50
CA ASP A 127 -7.96 32.04 18.17
C ASP A 127 -7.24 33.27 17.54
N ASN A 128 -7.25 33.37 16.20
CA ASN A 128 -7.92 34.48 15.50
C ASN A 128 -7.98 34.31 13.96
N SER A 129 -9.12 34.76 13.44
CA SER A 129 -9.60 34.82 12.05
C SER A 129 -9.22 36.15 11.37
N ALA A 130 -9.09 36.17 10.02
CA ALA A 130 -9.94 36.97 9.10
C ALA A 130 -9.37 37.17 7.66
N ASN A 131 -10.23 36.83 6.68
CA ASN A 131 -10.46 37.28 5.29
C ASN A 131 -9.57 38.32 4.56
N SER A 132 -9.40 38.14 3.23
CA SER A 132 -10.04 38.99 2.17
C SER A 132 -9.72 38.59 0.70
N ASP A 133 -10.81 38.42 -0.06
CA ASP A 133 -11.14 38.60 -1.51
C ASP A 133 -10.22 39.24 -2.60
N LYS A 134 -10.48 38.76 -3.85
CA LYS A 134 -10.68 39.44 -5.18
C LYS A 134 -9.67 39.32 -6.35
N ASP A 135 -10.12 38.56 -7.38
CA ASP A 135 -10.48 38.95 -8.78
C ASP A 135 -9.50 39.21 -9.97
N LEU A 136 -9.86 38.55 -11.12
CA LEU A 136 -9.71 38.88 -12.57
C LEU A 136 -8.32 38.70 -13.27
N ASN A 137 -8.13 38.34 -14.56
CA ASN A 137 -8.96 38.19 -15.77
C ASN A 137 -8.23 37.33 -16.85
N ALA A 138 -8.99 36.97 -17.90
CA ALA A 138 -8.75 36.02 -18.99
C ALA A 138 -7.72 36.39 -20.10
N GLY A 139 -7.34 35.39 -20.92
CA GLY A 139 -6.70 35.59 -22.24
C GLY A 139 -6.63 34.33 -23.12
N HIS A 140 -7.47 34.25 -24.16
CA HIS A 140 -7.51 33.22 -25.20
C HIS A 140 -6.43 33.40 -26.29
N SER A 141 -5.94 32.30 -26.89
CA SER A 141 -5.78 32.19 -28.35
C SER A 141 -5.54 30.73 -28.82
N ARG A 142 -6.31 30.34 -29.85
CA ARG A 142 -6.17 29.15 -30.72
C ARG A 142 -5.20 29.52 -31.88
N VAL A 143 -4.58 28.68 -32.72
CA VAL A 143 -5.02 27.50 -33.51
C VAL A 143 -3.76 26.74 -34.10
N PRO A 144 -3.82 25.74 -35.02
CA PRO A 144 -3.34 24.34 -34.82
C PRO A 144 -2.27 23.85 -35.85
N ALA A 145 -1.86 22.55 -35.85
CA ALA A 145 -1.43 21.86 -37.09
C ALA A 145 -1.19 20.31 -37.03
N SER A 146 -2.20 19.46 -36.81
CA SER A 146 -2.34 18.12 -37.48
C SER A 146 -1.30 16.98 -37.32
N GLY A 147 -1.78 15.75 -37.11
CA GLY A 147 -1.07 14.49 -37.35
C GLY A 147 -0.31 13.92 -36.15
N ILE A 148 0.83 14.51 -35.81
CA ILE A 148 1.55 14.24 -34.55
C ILE A 148 0.82 14.97 -33.39
N ASN A 149 0.14 16.05 -33.74
CA ASN A 149 -0.64 16.88 -32.82
C ASN A 149 -1.77 16.11 -32.14
N ASN A 150 -2.47 15.18 -32.80
CA ASN A 150 -3.57 14.48 -32.14
C ASN A 150 -3.12 13.61 -30.95
N VAL A 151 -1.96 12.94 -31.04
CA VAL A 151 -1.46 12.13 -29.91
C VAL A 151 -0.85 13.05 -28.85
N VAL A 152 -0.06 14.05 -29.24
CA VAL A 152 0.53 15.02 -28.30
C VAL A 152 -0.56 15.78 -27.54
N ASP A 153 -1.63 16.20 -28.23
CA ASP A 153 -2.79 16.86 -27.65
C ASP A 153 -3.54 15.90 -26.71
N LYS A 154 -3.77 14.64 -27.10
CA LYS A 154 -4.38 13.63 -26.22
C LYS A 154 -3.54 13.36 -24.96
N LYS A 155 -2.21 13.28 -25.07
CA LYS A 155 -1.30 13.16 -23.92
C LYS A 155 -1.46 14.36 -22.97
N LYS A 156 -1.51 15.57 -23.52
CA LYS A 156 -1.70 16.81 -22.76
C LYS A 156 -3.06 16.86 -22.08
N ILE A 157 -4.14 16.45 -22.77
CA ILE A 157 -5.49 16.34 -22.20
C ILE A 157 -5.49 15.35 -21.03
N ILE A 158 -4.89 14.18 -21.20
CA ILE A 158 -4.81 13.17 -20.13
C ILE A 158 -4.05 13.74 -18.92
N LEU A 159 -2.90 14.39 -19.15
CA LEU A 159 -2.12 14.99 -18.06
C LEU A 159 -2.91 16.08 -17.34
N ASP A 160 -3.60 16.96 -18.06
CA ASP A 160 -4.36 18.08 -17.48
C ASP A 160 -5.61 17.61 -16.72
N LEU A 161 -6.28 16.54 -17.19
CA LEU A 161 -7.50 16.02 -16.57
C LEU A 161 -7.25 15.03 -15.44
N PHE A 162 -6.21 14.19 -15.55
CA PHE A 162 -5.95 13.11 -14.61
C PHE A 162 -4.69 13.33 -13.76
N LEU A 163 -3.95 14.42 -14.00
CA LEU A 163 -2.75 14.85 -13.25
C LEU A 163 -1.56 13.89 -13.31
N VAL A 164 -1.57 12.93 -14.24
CA VAL A 164 -0.52 11.92 -14.40
C VAL A 164 -0.28 11.61 -15.87
N GLU A 165 0.96 11.25 -16.22
CA GLU A 165 1.31 10.74 -17.54
C GLU A 165 1.01 9.24 -17.65
N MET A 166 0.55 8.79 -18.82
CA MET A 166 0.40 7.35 -19.09
C MET A 166 1.70 6.75 -19.64
N PRO A 167 2.03 5.50 -19.26
CA PRO A 167 3.18 4.77 -19.81
C PRO A 167 2.97 4.36 -21.27
N ASP A 168 4.03 3.93 -21.95
CA ASP A 168 3.97 3.54 -23.37
C ASP A 168 3.10 2.31 -23.63
N ASP A 169 3.02 1.36 -22.70
CA ASP A 169 2.17 0.17 -22.82
C ASP A 169 0.68 0.53 -22.87
N PHE A 170 0.25 1.62 -22.23
CA PHE A 170 -1.12 2.14 -22.33
C PHE A 170 -1.48 2.50 -23.79
N TYR A 171 -0.63 3.27 -24.47
CA TYR A 171 -0.89 3.68 -25.85
C TYR A 171 -0.81 2.49 -26.82
N LYS A 172 0.20 1.62 -26.66
CA LYS A 172 0.31 0.38 -27.44
C LYS A 172 -0.89 -0.54 -27.24
N PHE A 173 -1.45 -0.59 -26.03
CA PHE A 173 -2.63 -1.40 -25.75
C PHE A 173 -3.90 -0.84 -26.40
N TYR A 174 -4.02 0.48 -26.51
CA TYR A 174 -5.07 1.10 -27.32
C TYR A 174 -4.96 0.71 -28.80
N GLU A 175 -3.76 0.76 -29.37
CA GLU A 175 -3.51 0.34 -30.76
C GLU A 175 -3.83 -1.15 -30.97
N PHE A 176 -3.45 -2.00 -30.01
CA PHE A 176 -3.83 -3.40 -29.99
C PHE A 176 -5.36 -3.58 -30.04
N CYS A 177 -6.10 -2.84 -29.21
CA CYS A 177 -7.57 -2.90 -29.22
C CYS A 177 -8.17 -2.41 -30.55
N CYS A 178 -7.58 -1.37 -31.16
CA CYS A 178 -7.96 -0.92 -32.51
C CYS A 178 -7.72 -1.99 -33.58
N SER A 179 -6.68 -2.82 -33.42
CA SER A 179 -6.41 -3.94 -34.32
C SER A 179 -7.42 -5.09 -34.20
N LEU A 180 -8.02 -5.26 -33.02
CA LEU A 180 -9.08 -6.25 -32.76
C LEU A 180 -10.44 -5.78 -33.29
N SER A 181 -10.75 -4.49 -33.11
CA SER A 181 -12.01 -3.87 -33.52
C SER A 181 -11.76 -2.41 -33.88
N LYS A 182 -11.82 -2.09 -35.18
CA LYS A 182 -11.60 -0.73 -35.67
C LYS A 182 -12.74 0.22 -35.30
N ASP A 183 -13.98 -0.29 -35.34
CA ASP A 183 -15.18 0.52 -35.13
C ASP A 183 -15.53 0.70 -33.64
N ASP A 184 -15.17 -0.29 -32.81
CA ASP A 184 -15.35 -0.21 -31.35
C ASP A 184 -14.12 -0.76 -30.60
N PRO A 185 -13.02 0.02 -30.53
CA PRO A 185 -11.85 -0.35 -29.74
C PRO A 185 -12.19 -0.45 -28.24
N GLN A 186 -13.21 0.27 -27.77
CA GLN A 186 -13.57 0.30 -26.37
C GLN A 186 -14.03 -1.07 -25.87
N SER A 187 -14.88 -1.74 -26.65
CA SER A 187 -15.44 -3.05 -26.32
C SER A 187 -14.69 -4.20 -27.00
N ALA A 188 -13.49 -3.97 -27.54
CA ALA A 188 -12.69 -4.97 -28.24
C ALA A 188 -12.42 -6.24 -27.41
N LEU A 189 -12.43 -6.13 -26.08
CA LEU A 189 -12.18 -7.22 -25.14
C LEU A 189 -13.46 -7.75 -24.46
N ARG A 190 -14.64 -7.45 -25.00
CA ARG A 190 -15.92 -7.89 -24.42
C ARG A 190 -16.02 -9.40 -24.26
N SER A 191 -15.37 -10.20 -25.12
CA SER A 191 -15.37 -11.66 -25.01
C SER A 191 -14.63 -12.20 -23.79
N VAL A 192 -13.84 -11.36 -23.14
CA VAL A 192 -13.13 -11.68 -21.88
C VAL A 192 -13.62 -10.76 -20.76
N ASP A 193 -14.83 -10.20 -20.89
CA ASP A 193 -15.48 -9.34 -19.88
C ASP A 193 -14.68 -8.09 -19.50
N LEU A 194 -13.90 -7.52 -20.43
CA LEU A 194 -13.15 -6.28 -20.21
C LEU A 194 -13.57 -5.18 -21.19
N LYS A 195 -13.52 -3.94 -20.71
CA LYS A 195 -13.82 -2.71 -21.48
C LYS A 195 -12.81 -1.62 -21.15
N LEU A 196 -12.32 -0.91 -22.18
CA LEU A 196 -11.46 0.26 -21.99
C LEU A 196 -12.26 1.42 -21.37
N VAL A 197 -11.72 2.04 -20.34
CA VAL A 197 -12.36 3.16 -19.61
C VAL A 197 -11.31 4.16 -19.11
N GLY A 198 -11.75 5.24 -18.47
CA GLY A 198 -10.85 6.18 -17.80
C GLY A 198 -10.07 7.02 -18.82
N PRO A 199 -8.75 7.12 -18.73
CA PRO A 199 -7.94 7.84 -19.70
C PRO A 199 -8.13 7.37 -21.16
N TYR A 200 -8.57 6.12 -21.39
CA TYR A 200 -8.90 5.66 -22.74
C TYR A 200 -10.09 6.40 -23.35
N ASP A 201 -11.02 6.95 -22.55
CA ASP A 201 -12.14 7.74 -23.09
C ASP A 201 -11.65 9.06 -23.76
N VAL A 202 -10.43 9.52 -23.45
CA VAL A 202 -9.74 10.58 -24.22
C VAL A 202 -9.23 10.04 -25.56
N LEU A 203 -8.60 8.85 -25.56
CA LEU A 203 -8.10 8.24 -26.80
C LEU A 203 -9.23 7.87 -27.77
N LEU A 204 -10.38 7.47 -27.23
CA LEU A 204 -11.63 7.18 -27.94
C LEU A 204 -12.40 8.45 -28.35
N ASP A 205 -11.83 9.63 -28.17
CA ASP A 205 -12.42 10.90 -28.60
C ASP A 205 -13.78 11.23 -27.97
N LYS A 206 -14.08 10.67 -26.79
CA LYS A 206 -15.26 11.04 -26.01
C LYS A 206 -15.05 12.29 -25.17
N ILE A 207 -13.79 12.58 -24.83
CA ILE A 207 -13.37 13.78 -24.12
C ILE A 207 -12.50 14.60 -25.08
N LYS A 208 -13.13 15.48 -25.87
CA LYS A 208 -12.44 16.38 -26.82
C LYS A 208 -12.26 17.79 -26.26
N THR A 209 -13.25 18.25 -25.52
CA THR A 209 -13.32 19.61 -24.96
C THR A 209 -13.85 19.51 -23.54
N TYR A 210 -13.19 20.22 -22.63
CA TYR A 210 -13.58 20.35 -21.23
C TYR A 210 -13.38 21.80 -20.81
N SER A 211 -14.17 22.26 -19.83
CA SER A 211 -13.93 23.56 -19.20
C SER A 211 -12.95 23.40 -18.03
N ASP A 212 -12.22 24.46 -17.69
CA ASP A 212 -11.33 24.43 -16.51
C ASP A 212 -12.12 24.14 -15.22
N ASN A 213 -13.38 24.60 -15.14
CA ASN A 213 -14.28 24.33 -14.03
C ASN A 213 -14.69 22.85 -13.92
N ASP A 214 -14.58 22.08 -15.01
CA ASP A 214 -14.96 20.68 -15.04
C ASP A 214 -13.81 19.72 -14.68
N LYS A 215 -12.56 20.19 -14.63
CA LYS A 215 -11.37 19.35 -14.46
C LYS A 215 -11.47 18.41 -13.26
N GLU A 216 -11.97 18.92 -12.13
CA GLU A 216 -12.11 18.17 -10.89
C GLU A 216 -12.99 16.91 -11.06
N LYS A 217 -14.05 16.96 -11.88
CA LYS A 217 -14.93 15.81 -12.08
C LYS A 217 -14.22 14.66 -12.79
N TYR A 218 -13.24 14.96 -13.64
CA TYR A 218 -12.47 13.93 -14.34
C TYR A 218 -11.51 13.16 -13.42
N LEU A 219 -11.11 13.74 -12.28
CA LEU A 219 -10.36 13.01 -11.24
C LEU A 219 -11.18 11.86 -10.63
N ARG A 220 -12.50 11.92 -10.75
CA ARG A 220 -13.46 10.88 -10.34
C ARG A 220 -13.91 9.98 -11.48
N HIS A 221 -13.51 10.26 -12.71
CA HIS A 221 -13.94 9.48 -13.86
C HIS A 221 -13.43 8.04 -13.75
N TRP A 222 -14.36 7.09 -13.63
CA TRP A 222 -14.08 5.67 -13.38
C TRP A 222 -13.32 5.38 -12.09
N ARG A 223 -13.35 6.29 -11.12
CA ARG A 223 -12.77 6.07 -9.80
C ARG A 223 -13.79 5.33 -8.93
N TYR A 224 -13.52 4.07 -8.63
CA TYR A 224 -14.35 3.24 -7.77
C TYR A 224 -14.24 3.66 -6.31
N TYR A 225 -15.22 3.25 -5.52
CA TYR A 225 -15.35 3.63 -4.12
C TYR A 225 -14.05 3.42 -3.33
N TYR A 226 -13.35 2.30 -3.54
CA TYR A 226 -12.12 1.96 -2.81
C TYR A 226 -10.82 2.32 -3.55
N ASP A 227 -10.88 3.11 -4.62
CA ASP A 227 -9.69 3.50 -5.39
C ASP A 227 -8.95 4.66 -4.70
N PRO A 228 -7.80 4.42 -4.06
CA PRO A 228 -6.99 5.49 -3.51
C PRO A 228 -6.38 6.34 -4.63
N PRO A 229 -5.85 7.54 -4.33
CA PRO A 229 -5.26 8.42 -5.34
C PRO A 229 -4.19 7.79 -6.24
N GLU A 230 -3.43 6.84 -5.71
CA GLU A 230 -2.37 6.08 -6.37
C GLU A 230 -2.90 5.14 -7.46
N PHE A 231 -4.17 4.74 -7.37
CA PHE A 231 -4.82 3.82 -8.28
C PHE A 231 -5.65 4.58 -9.32
N GLN A 232 -5.35 4.35 -10.61
CA GLN A 232 -6.06 4.95 -11.73
C GLN A 232 -6.64 3.88 -12.65
N THR A 233 -7.96 3.73 -12.61
CA THR A 233 -8.71 2.77 -13.42
C THR A 233 -8.55 3.02 -14.92
N ILE A 234 -8.26 1.96 -15.66
CA ILE A 234 -8.10 1.93 -17.11
C ILE A 234 -8.93 0.81 -17.79
N LEU A 235 -9.31 -0.22 -17.03
CA LEU A 235 -10.17 -1.30 -17.53
C LEU A 235 -11.31 -1.55 -16.55
N LYS A 236 -12.53 -1.61 -17.09
CA LYS A 236 -13.72 -2.08 -16.39
C LYS A 236 -13.93 -3.55 -16.71
N GLY A 237 -14.20 -4.34 -15.67
CA GLY A 237 -14.57 -5.75 -15.74
C GLY A 237 -16.07 -5.97 -15.54
N ASN A 238 -16.40 -7.07 -14.85
CA ASN A 238 -17.79 -7.42 -14.55
C ASN A 238 -18.40 -6.54 -13.44
N ASP A 239 -19.66 -6.16 -13.61
CA ASP A 239 -20.37 -5.28 -12.67
C ASP A 239 -20.84 -5.99 -11.40
N LYS A 240 -20.99 -7.32 -11.43
CA LYS A 240 -21.38 -8.10 -10.26
C LYS A 240 -20.38 -7.91 -9.12
N ASP A 241 -19.10 -8.10 -9.43
CA ASP A 241 -18.02 -7.95 -8.46
C ASP A 241 -17.48 -6.52 -8.39
N GLY A 242 -17.85 -5.67 -9.35
CA GLY A 242 -17.20 -4.37 -9.56
C GLY A 242 -15.72 -4.54 -9.89
N LEU A 243 -15.38 -5.57 -10.66
CA LEU A 243 -14.01 -5.87 -11.06
C LEU A 243 -13.49 -4.77 -11.97
N HIS A 244 -12.30 -4.27 -11.70
CA HIS A 244 -11.64 -3.29 -12.55
C HIS A 244 -10.12 -3.33 -12.32
N TYR A 245 -9.38 -2.76 -13.26
CA TYR A 245 -7.92 -2.72 -13.25
C TYR A 245 -7.44 -1.29 -13.44
N GLY A 246 -6.34 -0.96 -12.76
CA GLY A 246 -5.76 0.36 -12.77
C GLY A 246 -4.24 0.34 -12.67
N TYR A 247 -3.62 1.39 -13.19
CA TYR A 247 -2.21 1.66 -12.92
C TYR A 247 -2.04 2.11 -11.47
N TRP A 248 -1.05 1.54 -10.79
CA TRP A 248 -0.61 1.97 -9.47
C TRP A 248 0.64 2.85 -9.57
N ARG A 249 0.60 4.03 -8.96
CA ARG A 249 1.74 4.96 -8.86
C ARG A 249 2.01 5.29 -7.41
N ASP A 250 3.22 5.00 -6.93
CA ASP A 250 3.64 5.45 -5.59
C ASP A 250 3.88 6.98 -5.58
N GLU A 251 4.18 7.58 -6.74
CA GLU A 251 4.31 9.04 -6.94
C GLU A 251 3.69 9.48 -8.28
N SER A 252 3.03 10.65 -8.30
CA SER A 252 2.30 11.19 -9.45
C SER A 252 3.18 11.44 -10.68
N LYS A 253 4.44 11.83 -10.47
CA LYS A 253 5.40 12.20 -11.51
C LYS A 253 6.24 11.04 -12.03
N THR A 254 6.03 9.84 -11.49
CA THR A 254 6.76 8.63 -11.90
C THR A 254 5.91 7.71 -12.76
N GLN A 255 6.57 6.83 -13.50
CA GLN A 255 5.89 5.76 -14.22
C GLN A 255 5.18 4.81 -13.24
N PRO A 256 4.03 4.21 -13.63
CA PRO A 256 3.37 3.20 -12.81
C PRO A 256 4.29 2.04 -12.43
N THR A 257 4.17 1.58 -11.19
CA THR A 257 4.94 0.44 -10.68
C THR A 257 4.39 -0.89 -11.21
N PHE A 258 3.06 -1.00 -11.30
CA PHE A 258 2.34 -2.17 -11.77
C PHE A 258 0.89 -1.84 -12.13
N ILE A 259 0.21 -2.79 -12.77
CA ILE A 259 -1.24 -2.88 -12.84
C ILE A 259 -1.74 -3.63 -11.61
N ALA A 260 -2.77 -3.11 -10.95
CA ALA A 260 -3.49 -3.80 -9.90
C ALA A 260 -4.96 -3.99 -10.27
N LYS A 261 -5.63 -4.90 -9.55
CA LYS A 261 -7.07 -5.14 -9.64
C LYS A 261 -7.76 -4.94 -8.30
N ASN A 262 -9.00 -4.46 -8.33
CA ASN A 262 -9.92 -4.48 -7.21
C ASN A 262 -11.30 -5.01 -7.67
N SER A 263 -12.07 -5.54 -6.72
CA SER A 263 -13.48 -5.90 -6.89
C SER A 263 -14.29 -5.07 -5.89
N ALA A 264 -14.74 -3.90 -6.32
CA ALA A 264 -15.27 -2.87 -5.43
C ALA A 264 -16.53 -3.28 -4.66
N ASN A 265 -17.30 -4.24 -5.19
CA ASN A 265 -18.48 -4.77 -4.50
C ASN A 265 -18.13 -5.86 -3.48
N LYS A 266 -16.86 -6.30 -3.41
CA LYS A 266 -16.39 -7.30 -2.44
C LYS A 266 -15.70 -6.64 -1.25
N ASN A 267 -14.63 -5.89 -1.49
CA ASN A 267 -13.83 -5.26 -0.44
C ASN A 267 -12.85 -4.22 -1.00
N TYR A 268 -12.09 -3.60 -0.11
CA TYR A 268 -11.06 -2.60 -0.39
C TYR A 268 -9.69 -3.18 -0.81
N LYS A 269 -9.56 -4.51 -1.01
CA LYS A 269 -8.25 -5.11 -1.31
C LYS A 269 -7.82 -4.82 -2.74
N ILE A 270 -6.63 -4.25 -2.88
CA ILE A 270 -5.98 -3.93 -4.15
C ILE A 270 -4.87 -4.94 -4.36
N VAL A 271 -4.98 -5.73 -5.42
CA VAL A 271 -4.07 -6.85 -5.70
C VAL A 271 -3.18 -6.50 -6.89
N PRO A 272 -1.86 -6.35 -6.69
CA PRO A 272 -0.91 -6.23 -7.81
C PRO A 272 -0.99 -7.45 -8.73
N VAL A 273 -1.07 -7.22 -10.04
CA VAL A 273 -1.27 -8.29 -11.03
C VAL A 273 -0.03 -8.50 -11.89
N ALA A 274 0.49 -7.43 -12.49
CA ALA A 274 1.59 -7.51 -13.44
C ALA A 274 2.24 -6.14 -13.70
N PRO A 275 3.46 -6.06 -14.27
CA PRO A 275 4.16 -4.78 -14.47
C PRO A 275 3.57 -3.91 -15.59
N ASN A 276 2.79 -4.48 -16.50
CA ASN A 276 2.18 -3.76 -17.62
C ASN A 276 0.79 -4.31 -17.96
N ILE A 277 0.03 -3.56 -18.75
CA ILE A 277 -1.36 -3.89 -19.10
C ILE A 277 -1.50 -5.18 -19.91
N PHE A 278 -0.55 -5.50 -20.79
CA PHE A 278 -0.59 -6.72 -21.59
C PHE A 278 -0.45 -7.97 -20.71
N SER A 279 0.53 -7.98 -19.80
CA SER A 279 0.69 -9.06 -18.81
C SER A 279 -0.53 -9.18 -17.89
N ALA A 280 -1.12 -8.06 -17.47
CA ALA A 280 -2.30 -8.06 -16.59
C ALA A 280 -3.54 -8.63 -17.29
N VAL A 281 -3.76 -8.25 -18.55
CA VAL A 281 -4.86 -8.77 -19.36
C VAL A 281 -4.61 -10.23 -19.72
N MET A 282 -3.37 -10.63 -20.01
CA MET A 282 -3.04 -12.05 -20.18
C MET A 282 -3.38 -12.87 -18.92
N ALA A 283 -3.00 -12.40 -17.74
CA ALA A 283 -3.33 -13.07 -16.47
C ALA A 283 -4.85 -13.15 -16.24
N HIS A 284 -5.59 -12.08 -16.56
CA HIS A 284 -7.06 -12.09 -16.52
C HIS A 284 -7.66 -13.13 -17.46
N ILE A 285 -7.19 -13.18 -18.70
CA ILE A 285 -7.67 -14.14 -19.71
C ILE A 285 -7.42 -15.58 -19.26
N GLU A 286 -6.25 -15.86 -18.70
CA GLU A 286 -5.91 -17.17 -18.13
C GLU A 286 -6.84 -17.56 -16.96
N GLU A 287 -7.19 -16.61 -16.09
CA GLU A 287 -8.18 -16.82 -15.03
C GLU A 287 -9.58 -17.10 -15.62
N ARG A 288 -10.01 -16.33 -16.63
CA ARG A 288 -11.31 -16.53 -17.29
C ARG A 288 -11.39 -17.87 -18.00
N GLN A 289 -10.31 -18.35 -18.63
CA GLN A 289 -10.28 -19.65 -19.30
C GLN A 289 -10.61 -20.83 -18.36
N LYS A 290 -10.24 -20.74 -17.07
CA LYS A 290 -10.48 -21.78 -16.08
C LYS A 290 -11.97 -21.98 -15.76
N ILE A 291 -12.76 -20.92 -15.88
CA ILE A 291 -14.19 -20.92 -15.53
C ILE A 291 -15.11 -20.74 -16.76
N ALA A 292 -14.54 -20.58 -17.95
CA ALA A 292 -15.29 -20.38 -19.19
C ALA A 292 -16.03 -21.63 -19.64
N ASN A 293 -17.24 -21.44 -20.16
CA ASN A 293 -18.02 -22.52 -20.77
C ASN A 293 -17.45 -22.91 -22.17
N PRO A 294 -17.83 -24.07 -22.75
CA PRO A 294 -17.32 -24.52 -24.04
C PRO A 294 -17.50 -23.52 -25.20
N PHE A 295 -18.55 -22.69 -25.17
CA PHE A 295 -18.86 -21.72 -26.22
C PHE A 295 -17.96 -20.46 -26.15
N GLU A 296 -17.50 -20.11 -24.95
CA GLU A 296 -16.61 -18.97 -24.70
C GLU A 296 -15.15 -19.30 -24.98
N LYS A 297 -14.71 -20.54 -24.67
CA LYS A 297 -13.30 -20.96 -24.74
C LYS A 297 -12.63 -20.63 -26.07
N GLY A 298 -13.32 -20.85 -27.20
CA GLY A 298 -12.77 -20.54 -28.52
C GLY A 298 -12.47 -19.05 -28.71
N LYS A 299 -13.40 -18.16 -28.31
CA LYS A 299 -13.24 -16.70 -28.41
C LYS A 299 -12.13 -16.20 -27.49
N ILE A 300 -12.11 -16.68 -26.24
CA ILE A 300 -11.11 -16.32 -25.24
C ILE A 300 -9.70 -16.72 -25.71
N SER A 301 -9.53 -17.95 -26.21
CA SER A 301 -8.25 -18.43 -26.73
C SER A 301 -7.75 -17.64 -27.95
N ARG A 302 -8.66 -17.20 -28.82
CA ARG A 302 -8.30 -16.35 -29.97
C ARG A 302 -7.77 -14.99 -29.52
N VAL A 303 -8.41 -14.35 -28.54
CA VAL A 303 -7.91 -13.09 -27.96
C VAL A 303 -6.54 -13.29 -27.32
N LEU A 304 -6.36 -14.37 -26.55
CA LEU A 304 -5.07 -14.70 -25.93
C LEU A 304 -3.94 -14.85 -26.96
N GLN A 305 -4.20 -15.60 -28.05
CA GLN A 305 -3.21 -15.80 -29.10
C GLN A 305 -2.87 -14.49 -29.82
N THR A 306 -3.88 -13.66 -30.08
CA THR A 306 -3.67 -12.35 -30.73
C THR A 306 -2.86 -11.41 -29.84
N LEU A 307 -3.13 -11.40 -28.52
CA LEU A 307 -2.37 -10.63 -27.53
C LEU A 307 -0.90 -11.09 -27.48
N LYS A 308 -0.65 -12.41 -27.43
CA LYS A 308 0.71 -12.96 -27.42
C LYS A 308 1.48 -12.63 -28.69
N ASN A 309 0.82 -12.71 -29.85
CA ASN A 309 1.43 -12.35 -31.13
C ASN A 309 1.77 -10.86 -31.19
N TYR A 310 0.85 -9.98 -30.79
CA TYR A 310 1.08 -8.54 -30.73
C TYR A 310 2.26 -8.21 -29.80
N ALA A 311 2.27 -8.77 -28.60
CA ALA A 311 3.35 -8.57 -27.64
C ALA A 311 4.71 -9.01 -28.20
N LYS A 312 4.77 -10.15 -28.91
CA LYS A 312 5.99 -10.62 -29.59
C LYS A 312 6.44 -9.66 -30.70
N THR A 313 5.52 -9.16 -31.52
CA THR A 313 5.83 -8.23 -32.61
C THR A 313 6.31 -6.87 -32.11
N HIS A 314 5.82 -6.41 -30.97
CA HIS A 314 6.10 -5.09 -30.40
C HIS A 314 7.09 -5.08 -29.23
N ASP A 315 7.77 -6.21 -28.99
CA ASP A 315 8.75 -6.43 -27.92
C ASP A 315 8.22 -6.07 -26.52
N ILE A 316 7.04 -6.60 -26.19
CA ILE A 316 6.36 -6.36 -24.92
C ILE A 316 6.55 -7.59 -24.02
N CYS A 317 7.17 -7.38 -22.86
CA CYS A 317 7.35 -8.43 -21.85
C CYS A 317 6.00 -8.85 -21.26
N LEU A 318 5.72 -10.16 -21.26
CA LEU A 318 4.47 -10.74 -20.71
C LEU A 318 4.65 -11.40 -19.33
N GLU A 319 5.77 -11.13 -18.64
CA GLU A 319 6.00 -11.66 -17.30
C GLU A 319 5.03 -11.04 -16.28
N LYS A 320 4.62 -11.84 -15.28
CA LYS A 320 3.72 -11.41 -14.19
C LYS A 320 4.46 -10.65 -13.08
N ASN A 321 5.79 -10.75 -13.05
CA ASN A 321 6.62 -10.09 -12.06
C ASN A 321 7.77 -9.39 -12.80
N SER A 322 8.29 -8.31 -12.26
CA SER A 322 9.44 -7.60 -12.81
C SER A 322 10.44 -7.27 -11.73
N ALA A 323 11.69 -7.00 -12.12
CA ALA A 323 12.70 -6.50 -11.19
C ALA A 323 12.23 -5.19 -10.50
N GLY A 324 11.47 -4.35 -11.21
CA GLY A 324 10.86 -3.13 -10.66
C GLY A 324 9.84 -3.43 -9.55
N MET A 325 8.92 -4.37 -9.78
CA MET A 325 7.95 -4.81 -8.76
C MET A 325 8.65 -5.41 -7.54
N GLN A 326 9.65 -6.26 -7.75
CA GLN A 326 10.43 -6.85 -6.65
C GLN A 326 11.21 -5.81 -5.87
N LYS A 327 11.81 -4.82 -6.56
CA LYS A 327 12.50 -3.70 -5.93
C LYS A 327 11.53 -2.90 -5.05
N ARG A 328 10.40 -2.50 -5.63
CA ARG A 328 9.37 -1.76 -4.91
C ARG A 328 8.85 -2.53 -3.70
N ASN A 329 8.62 -3.84 -3.80
CA ASN A 329 8.19 -4.66 -2.66
C ASN A 329 9.17 -4.65 -1.48
N ARG A 330 10.48 -4.42 -1.71
CA ARG A 330 11.48 -4.25 -0.64
C ARG A 330 11.51 -2.84 -0.06
N GLU A 331 10.89 -1.87 -0.73
CA GLU A 331 10.75 -0.47 -0.36
C GLU A 331 9.37 -0.18 0.29
N VAL A 332 8.41 -1.10 0.17
CA VAL A 332 7.13 -1.03 0.88
C VAL A 332 7.39 -1.00 2.38
N ILE A 333 6.81 0.00 3.04
CA ILE A 333 7.02 0.24 4.47
C ILE A 333 5.94 -0.46 5.30
N THR A 334 4.69 -0.38 4.85
CA THR A 334 3.53 -1.08 5.42
C THR A 334 2.53 -1.39 4.31
N LYS A 335 1.70 -2.42 4.50
CA LYS A 335 0.73 -2.87 3.51
C LYS A 335 -0.55 -2.06 3.50
N THR A 336 -0.88 -1.37 4.62
CA THR A 336 -2.19 -0.76 4.88
C THR A 336 -3.34 -1.78 4.75
N LEU A 337 -4.57 -1.35 5.05
CA LEU A 337 -5.76 -2.17 4.87
C LEU A 337 -5.98 -2.58 3.41
N HIS A 338 -5.75 -1.70 2.43
CA HIS A 338 -5.94 -2.05 1.01
C HIS A 338 -4.91 -3.06 0.49
N GLY A 339 -3.79 -3.29 1.19
CA GLY A 339 -2.86 -4.39 0.93
C GLY A 339 -1.83 -4.15 -0.18
N ALA A 340 -2.04 -3.16 -1.06
CA ALA A 340 -1.05 -2.75 -2.06
C ALA A 340 0.22 -2.13 -1.45
N GLY A 341 0.14 -1.62 -0.22
CA GLY A 341 1.24 -1.02 0.53
C GLY A 341 1.68 0.35 0.05
N ILE A 342 2.36 1.08 0.93
CA ILE A 342 2.85 2.44 0.69
C ILE A 342 4.38 2.47 0.63
N VAL A 343 4.89 3.38 -0.20
CA VAL A 343 6.32 3.68 -0.33
C VAL A 343 6.51 5.15 0.00
N VAL A 344 7.38 5.43 0.97
CA VAL A 344 7.78 6.77 1.39
C VAL A 344 9.29 6.82 1.58
N PRO A 345 9.92 8.01 1.52
CA PRO A 345 11.32 8.15 1.89
C PRO A 345 11.56 7.62 3.30
N TYR A 346 12.36 6.56 3.42
CA TYR A 346 12.64 5.91 4.71
C TYR A 346 14.13 5.60 4.85
N ASN A 347 14.74 6.16 5.88
CA ASN A 347 16.13 5.88 6.20
C ASN A 347 16.23 4.74 7.21
N LYS A 348 16.62 3.56 6.71
CA LYS A 348 16.77 2.35 7.54
C LYS A 348 17.81 2.47 8.66
N LYS A 349 18.80 3.36 8.56
CA LYS A 349 19.81 3.53 9.62
C LYS A 349 19.27 4.34 10.78
N THR A 350 18.57 5.44 10.47
CA THR A 350 18.02 6.35 11.48
C THR A 350 16.60 6.00 11.89
N GLN A 351 15.95 5.06 11.19
CA GLN A 351 14.53 4.73 11.31
C GLN A 351 13.64 5.97 11.14
N LEU A 352 14.02 6.86 10.22
CA LEU A 352 13.31 8.12 9.97
C LEU A 352 12.50 8.02 8.68
N GLY A 353 11.26 8.49 8.71
CA GLY A 353 10.31 8.52 7.59
C GLY A 353 9.03 7.74 7.87
N TYR A 354 9.03 6.86 8.87
CA TYR A 354 7.88 6.06 9.27
C TYR A 354 8.05 5.44 10.65
N ARG A 355 6.97 5.45 11.43
CA ARG A 355 6.74 4.57 12.57
C ARG A 355 5.35 3.92 12.48
N GLN A 356 5.17 2.77 13.11
CA GLN A 356 3.87 2.08 13.13
C GLN A 356 2.81 2.92 13.87
N LEU A 357 1.55 2.72 13.51
CA LEU A 357 0.41 3.25 14.25
C LEU A 357 0.38 2.73 15.69
N SER A 358 -0.29 3.47 16.57
CA SER A 358 -0.51 3.07 17.96
C SER A 358 -1.46 1.88 18.11
N LEU A 359 -2.20 1.53 17.05
CA LEU A 359 -3.06 0.35 16.96
C LEU A 359 -2.59 -0.56 15.84
N THR A 360 -2.73 -1.86 16.04
CA THR A 360 -2.59 -2.85 14.97
C THR A 360 -3.79 -2.78 14.02
N ASP A 361 -3.65 -3.31 12.79
CA ASP A 361 -4.75 -3.40 11.82
C ASP A 361 -6.02 -4.01 12.44
N SER A 362 -5.88 -5.09 13.22
CA SER A 362 -7.00 -5.78 13.86
C SER A 362 -7.72 -4.87 14.86
N HIS A 363 -6.98 -4.15 15.71
CA HIS A 363 -7.56 -3.23 16.69
C HIS A 363 -8.17 -1.99 16.03
N LEU A 364 -7.53 -1.46 14.99
CA LEU A 364 -8.10 -0.36 14.21
C LEU A 364 -9.40 -0.78 13.52
N ILE A 365 -9.42 -1.96 12.87
CA ILE A 365 -10.64 -2.51 12.26
C ILE A 365 -11.75 -2.69 13.31
N LYS A 366 -11.44 -3.23 14.49
CA LYS A 366 -12.42 -3.39 15.59
C LYS A 366 -12.99 -2.03 16.01
N LEU A 367 -12.14 -1.03 16.23
CA LEU A 367 -12.57 0.33 16.57
C LEU A 367 -13.46 0.96 15.49
N LEU A 368 -13.10 0.78 14.21
CA LEU A 368 -13.88 1.30 13.09
C LEU A 368 -15.26 0.63 12.99
N HIS A 369 -15.35 -0.68 13.22
CA HIS A 369 -16.65 -1.36 13.30
C HIS A 369 -17.50 -0.88 14.47
N GLN A 370 -16.89 -0.52 15.61
CA GLN A 370 -17.62 0.09 16.73
C GLN A 370 -18.16 1.47 16.31
N ILE A 371 -17.37 2.29 15.63
CA ILE A 371 -17.82 3.59 15.10
C ILE A 371 -18.99 3.44 14.13
N GLU A 372 -18.93 2.48 13.20
CA GLU A 372 -19.98 2.27 12.20
C GLU A 372 -21.32 1.81 12.80
N LYS A 373 -21.26 0.98 13.85
CA LYS A 373 -22.45 0.36 14.45
C LYS A 373 -23.03 1.14 15.64
N ALA A 374 -22.26 2.05 16.22
CA ALA A 374 -22.66 2.76 17.42
C ALA A 374 -23.80 3.75 17.17
N ASP A 375 -24.64 3.93 18.19
CA ASP A 375 -25.62 5.00 18.22
C ASP A 375 -24.94 6.35 18.46
N SER A 376 -25.64 7.46 18.19
CA SER A 376 -25.07 8.81 18.15
C SER A 376 -24.25 9.25 19.39
N ILE A 377 -24.56 8.71 20.58
CA ILE A 377 -23.85 9.01 21.83
C ILE A 377 -22.51 8.26 21.88
N ASP A 378 -22.52 6.97 21.59
CA ASP A 378 -21.35 6.09 21.69
C ASP A 378 -20.36 6.33 20.56
N VAL A 379 -20.83 6.77 19.37
CA VAL A 379 -19.97 7.18 18.26
C VAL A 379 -18.94 8.22 18.71
N LYS A 380 -19.32 9.17 19.57
CA LYS A 380 -18.38 10.20 20.07
C LYS A 380 -17.27 9.62 20.92
N VAL A 381 -17.57 8.59 21.72
CA VAL A 381 -16.58 7.91 22.57
C VAL A 381 -15.57 7.19 21.69
N TYR A 382 -16.03 6.42 20.71
CA TYR A 382 -15.14 5.71 19.79
C TYR A 382 -14.36 6.65 18.86
N LEU A 383 -14.96 7.76 18.42
CA LEU A 383 -14.25 8.81 17.70
C LEU A 383 -13.16 9.45 18.58
N GLY A 384 -13.41 9.65 19.88
CA GLY A 384 -12.37 10.10 20.81
C GLY A 384 -11.19 9.14 20.90
N LYS A 385 -11.44 7.81 20.84
CA LYS A 385 -10.36 6.81 20.75
C LYS A 385 -9.58 6.92 19.45
N LEU A 386 -10.26 7.16 18.32
CA LEU A 386 -9.61 7.37 17.04
C LEU A 386 -8.81 8.69 17.00
N GLU A 387 -9.31 9.74 17.64
CA GLU A 387 -8.62 11.04 17.75
C GLU A 387 -7.25 10.92 18.41
N GLU A 388 -7.08 10.00 19.38
CA GLU A 388 -5.78 9.72 19.98
C GLU A 388 -4.80 9.10 18.97
N VAL A 389 -5.27 8.17 18.12
CA VAL A 389 -4.46 7.62 17.02
C VAL A 389 -4.06 8.72 16.04
N VAL A 390 -4.99 9.63 15.71
CA VAL A 390 -4.74 10.79 14.85
C VAL A 390 -3.71 11.74 15.47
N ARG A 391 -3.81 12.01 16.77
CA ARG A 391 -2.86 12.86 17.51
C ARG A 391 -1.45 12.28 17.43
N LEU A 392 -1.30 10.97 17.68
CA LEU A 392 0.00 10.28 17.60
C LEU A 392 0.55 10.24 16.17
N ALA A 393 -0.29 10.03 15.16
CA ALA A 393 0.12 10.10 13.75
C ALA A 393 0.57 11.53 13.35
N THR A 394 -0.06 12.57 13.91
CA THR A 394 0.34 13.96 13.69
C THR A 394 1.69 14.27 14.35
N ILE A 395 1.93 13.79 15.57
CA ILE A 395 3.25 13.90 16.23
C ILE A 395 4.32 13.19 15.41
N ALA A 396 4.02 11.99 14.88
CA ALA A 396 4.93 11.28 13.99
C ALA A 396 5.28 12.15 12.77
N ALA A 397 4.29 12.85 12.18
CA ALA A 397 4.52 13.77 11.07
C ALA A 397 5.43 14.94 11.45
N ASP A 398 5.24 15.56 12.63
CA ASP A 398 6.11 16.63 13.14
C ASP A 398 7.57 16.16 13.33
N GLU A 399 7.73 14.87 13.62
CA GLU A 399 9.02 14.19 13.77
C GLU A 399 9.54 13.57 12.45
N CYS A 400 9.00 14.01 11.31
CA CYS A 400 9.36 13.60 9.95
C CYS A 400 9.02 12.14 9.57
N ASP A 401 8.16 11.46 10.33
CA ASP A 401 7.64 10.13 9.99
C ASP A 401 6.36 10.22 9.16
N PHE A 402 6.48 10.79 7.96
CA PHE A 402 5.35 11.10 7.08
C PHE A 402 4.59 9.87 6.57
N GLY A 403 5.19 8.67 6.62
CA GLY A 403 4.50 7.42 6.29
C GLY A 403 3.38 7.06 7.27
N THR A 404 3.47 7.49 8.54
CA THR A 404 2.49 7.17 9.58
C THR A 404 1.12 7.81 9.33
N PRO A 405 1.00 9.14 9.10
CA PRO A 405 -0.29 9.71 8.71
C PRO A 405 -0.74 9.21 7.32
N LEU A 406 0.18 8.83 6.42
CA LEU A 406 -0.19 8.24 5.13
C LEU A 406 -0.90 6.88 5.31
N GLU A 407 -0.35 6.01 6.15
CA GLU A 407 -0.96 4.72 6.51
C GLU A 407 -2.35 4.93 7.11
N LEU A 408 -2.47 5.75 8.16
CA LEU A 408 -3.76 6.00 8.80
C LEU A 408 -4.78 6.58 7.82
N GLY A 409 -4.38 7.53 6.97
CA GLY A 409 -5.23 8.10 5.93
C GLY A 409 -5.77 7.05 4.97
N HIS A 410 -4.90 6.14 4.51
CA HIS A 410 -5.29 5.03 3.62
C HIS A 410 -6.17 3.98 4.30
N ASP A 411 -5.90 3.66 5.56
CA ASP A 411 -6.70 2.69 6.33
C ASP A 411 -8.11 3.19 6.56
N LEU A 412 -8.25 4.45 7.01
CA LEU A 412 -9.54 5.11 7.18
C LEU A 412 -10.25 5.31 5.84
N PHE A 413 -9.53 5.62 4.76
CA PHE A 413 -10.13 5.69 3.43
C PHE A 413 -10.68 4.32 2.99
N SER A 414 -9.91 3.26 3.22
CA SER A 414 -10.22 1.88 2.78
C SER A 414 -11.43 1.29 3.49
N CYS A 415 -11.66 1.64 4.76
CA CYS A 415 -12.81 1.10 5.50
C CYS A 415 -14.16 1.54 4.91
N GLY A 416 -14.21 2.69 4.24
CA GLY A 416 -15.42 3.15 3.58
C GLY A 416 -16.51 3.67 4.50
N ILE A 417 -16.20 3.95 5.77
CA ILE A 417 -17.13 4.46 6.77
C ILE A 417 -17.21 5.99 6.66
N GLU A 418 -18.42 6.53 6.49
CA GLU A 418 -18.65 7.96 6.28
C GLU A 418 -18.19 8.82 7.47
N ALA A 419 -18.41 8.34 8.70
CA ALA A 419 -18.08 9.05 9.93
C ALA A 419 -16.58 9.39 10.05
N VAL A 420 -15.69 8.61 9.44
CA VAL A 420 -14.23 8.82 9.50
C VAL A 420 -13.65 9.41 8.21
N GLN A 421 -14.47 9.63 7.18
CA GLN A 421 -14.01 10.08 5.87
C GLN A 421 -13.33 11.46 5.92
N ARG A 422 -13.80 12.36 6.79
CA ARG A 422 -13.15 13.66 7.02
C ARG A 422 -11.76 13.49 7.64
N ILE A 423 -11.62 12.57 8.59
CA ILE A 423 -10.33 12.26 9.24
C ILE A 423 -9.38 11.61 8.23
N ALA A 424 -9.88 10.69 7.40
CA ALA A 424 -9.11 10.11 6.30
C ALA A 424 -8.53 11.19 5.38
N LEU A 425 -9.36 12.14 4.93
CA LEU A 425 -8.90 13.27 4.11
C LEU A 425 -7.87 14.13 4.83
N GLN A 426 -8.07 14.43 6.12
CA GLN A 426 -7.13 15.22 6.90
C GLN A 426 -5.75 14.55 6.98
N MET A 427 -5.70 13.24 7.23
CA MET A 427 -4.46 12.47 7.31
C MET A 427 -3.77 12.34 5.96
N LEU A 428 -4.54 12.06 4.89
CA LEU A 428 -4.01 12.05 3.52
C LEU A 428 -3.48 13.43 3.11
N ALA A 429 -4.18 14.51 3.44
CA ALA A 429 -3.76 15.87 3.15
C ALA A 429 -2.45 16.25 3.87
N LEU A 430 -2.34 15.92 5.15
CA LEU A 430 -1.11 16.11 5.91
C LEU A 430 0.06 15.34 5.24
N ALA A 431 -0.14 14.05 4.99
CA ALA A 431 0.88 13.19 4.43
C ALA A 431 1.31 13.61 3.01
N TYR A 432 0.36 13.82 2.09
CA TYR A 432 0.68 14.18 0.71
C TYR A 432 1.34 15.55 0.60
N ASN A 433 0.99 16.53 1.46
CA ASN A 433 1.70 17.80 1.48
C ASN A 433 3.15 17.64 1.94
N LEU A 434 3.39 16.90 3.03
CA LEU A 434 4.75 16.66 3.55
C LEU A 434 5.60 15.81 2.59
N LEU A 435 4.99 14.86 1.91
CA LEU A 435 5.63 14.03 0.87
C LEU A 435 5.71 14.73 -0.50
N LYS A 436 5.18 15.95 -0.64
CA LYS A 436 5.16 16.74 -1.88
C LYS A 436 4.47 16.03 -3.05
N ARG A 437 3.29 15.45 -2.79
CA ARG A 437 2.42 14.74 -3.74
C ARG A 437 1.07 15.48 -3.94
N PRO A 438 1.07 16.76 -4.37
CA PRO A 438 -0.14 17.59 -4.42
C PRO A 438 -1.20 17.06 -5.40
N GLU A 439 -0.81 16.32 -6.44
CA GLU A 439 -1.75 15.73 -7.39
C GLU A 439 -2.62 14.65 -6.72
N PHE A 440 -2.04 13.84 -5.83
CA PHE A 440 -2.78 12.84 -5.06
C PHE A 440 -3.72 13.47 -4.04
N LEU A 441 -3.32 14.59 -3.43
CA LEU A 441 -4.22 15.35 -2.56
C LEU A 441 -5.45 15.86 -3.33
N LYS A 442 -5.25 16.50 -4.50
CA LYS A 442 -6.36 16.95 -5.35
C LYS A 442 -7.31 15.82 -5.73
N ILE A 443 -6.76 14.65 -6.05
CA ILE A 443 -7.55 13.45 -6.34
C ILE A 443 -8.34 12.99 -5.10
N ALA A 444 -7.72 12.96 -3.93
CA ALA A 444 -8.38 12.58 -2.68
C ALA A 444 -9.54 13.53 -2.34
N GLU A 445 -9.32 14.84 -2.45
CA GLU A 445 -10.33 15.88 -2.21
C GLU A 445 -11.52 15.73 -3.17
N ALA A 446 -11.24 15.63 -4.47
CA ALA A 446 -12.27 15.43 -5.49
C ALA A 446 -13.05 14.14 -5.22
N HIS A 447 -12.36 13.04 -4.91
CA HIS A 447 -12.98 11.75 -4.67
C HIS A 447 -13.87 11.76 -3.41
N ILE A 448 -13.35 12.25 -2.29
CA ILE A 448 -14.09 12.30 -1.01
C ILE A 448 -15.30 13.23 -1.09
N SER A 449 -15.23 14.33 -1.83
CA SER A 449 -16.35 15.26 -1.98
C SER A 449 -17.56 14.62 -2.66
N HIS A 450 -17.34 13.62 -3.52
CA HIS A 450 -18.41 12.97 -4.29
C HIS A 450 -18.13 11.47 -4.50
N ARG A 451 -17.84 10.77 -3.40
CA ARG A 451 -17.47 9.36 -3.39
C ARG A 451 -18.70 8.49 -3.66
N LYS A 452 -18.76 7.81 -4.81
CA LYS A 452 -19.93 7.01 -5.22
C LYS A 452 -19.64 5.51 -5.19
N LYS A 453 -20.63 4.73 -4.72
CA LYS A 453 -20.65 3.27 -4.86
C LYS A 453 -21.27 2.88 -6.21
N GLY A 454 -20.97 1.68 -6.68
CA GLY A 454 -21.50 1.13 -7.94
C GLY A 454 -20.45 1.04 -9.05
N CYS A 455 -20.91 0.72 -10.25
CA CYS A 455 -20.05 0.48 -11.42
C CYS A 455 -20.32 1.44 -12.59
N ASP A 456 -21.31 2.33 -12.46
CA ASP A 456 -21.57 3.40 -13.43
C ASP A 456 -20.91 4.69 -12.93
N LEU A 457 -19.63 4.83 -13.28
CA LEU A 457 -18.73 5.85 -12.76
C LEU A 457 -18.18 6.74 -13.88
N SER A 458 -18.76 6.66 -15.07
CA SER A 458 -18.51 7.63 -16.13
C SER A 458 -18.99 9.01 -15.68
N VAL A 459 -18.24 10.05 -16.01
CA VAL A 459 -18.66 11.46 -15.80
C VAL A 459 -19.06 12.14 -17.11
N LEU A 460 -19.17 11.33 -18.17
CA LEU A 460 -19.54 11.70 -19.53
C LEU A 460 -21.03 11.52 -19.75
#